data_AF-A0A9P4P437-F1
#
_entry.id   AF-A0A9P4P437-F1
#
_cell.length_a   1.000
_cell.length_b   1.000
_cell.length_c   1.000
_cell.angle_alpha   90.00
_cell.angle_beta   90.00
_cell.angle_gamma   90.00
#
_symmetry.space_group_name_H-M   'P 1'
#
loop_
_entity.id
_entity.type
_entity.pdbx_description
1 polymer ?
#
loop_
_entity_poly.entity_id
_entity_poly.type
_entity_poly.pdbx_seq_one_letter_code
_entity_poly.pdbx_strand_id
1 'polypeptide(L)'
;MAVPQLHELSTFPIRDPEIDPPFSTRDPEAVPPFRPGEPAQPARFAYLRRVLSPRNDSTAPSKRSRLRARLPKFRAPNPPDRPTFKQWLRRCWLDILTQLLCILTAFIIYLTVPPLLTHYFPLYPGIYSTPWGLKHGQPYINEYINTTWSAAISFIVPFLIMLAVSGWWFNSFWDGNAACIGLGYALATATLFQSLIKIFIGGLRPHFLSLCNPPIPPAYGAIGQAPGAIWYTADVCRGDPHILREAQMSFPSGHACAAFAGFGFLALYLNAKFGVFGH
;
A
#
# COMPACT_ATOMS: atom_id res chain seq x y z
N MET A 1 50.91 2.10 -58.00
CA MET A 1 50.24 3.35 -58.47
C MET A 1 49.04 3.59 -57.56
N ALA A 2 48.62 4.80 -57.21
CA ALA A 2 49.32 6.10 -57.12
C ALA A 2 48.41 7.04 -56.30
N VAL A 3 48.98 7.88 -55.43
CA VAL A 3 48.27 8.90 -54.62
C VAL A 3 48.10 10.17 -55.46
N PRO A 4 46.90 10.79 -55.47
CA PRO A 4 46.62 12.05 -54.71
C PRO A 4 45.35 11.92 -53.81
N GLN A 5 44.68 12.93 -53.22
CA GLN A 5 44.92 14.19 -52.45
C GLN A 5 43.49 14.78 -52.20
N LEU A 6 43.08 15.55 -51.19
CA LEU A 6 43.65 16.23 -49.99
C LEU A 6 42.57 16.09 -48.85
N HIS A 7 42.42 16.84 -47.74
CA HIS A 7 43.04 18.03 -47.12
C HIS A 7 42.97 17.86 -45.57
N GLU A 8 44.02 18.30 -44.87
CA GLU A 8 44.10 19.04 -43.58
C GLU A 8 43.04 18.96 -42.44
N LEU A 9 43.38 19.19 -41.15
CA LEU A 9 44.64 19.66 -40.54
C LEU A 9 44.87 18.98 -39.16
N SER A 10 46.00 19.26 -38.50
CA SER A 10 46.68 18.32 -37.59
C SER A 10 46.75 18.70 -36.10
N THR A 11 46.72 17.67 -35.25
CA THR A 11 47.45 17.49 -33.96
C THR A 11 47.34 18.53 -32.84
N PHE A 12 47.05 18.05 -31.63
CA PHE A 12 47.51 18.64 -30.36
C PHE A 12 48.15 17.55 -29.46
N PRO A 13 49.30 17.82 -28.81
CA PRO A 13 50.00 16.85 -27.97
C PRO A 13 49.60 16.88 -26.50
N ILE A 14 50.02 15.85 -25.75
CA ILE A 14 50.00 15.81 -24.28
C ILE A 14 51.11 16.75 -23.76
N ARG A 15 50.87 17.43 -22.62
CA ARG A 15 51.89 18.16 -21.84
C ARG A 15 51.78 17.81 -20.37
N ASP A 16 52.93 17.62 -19.73
CA ASP A 16 53.09 17.33 -18.30
C ASP A 16 52.69 18.52 -17.38
N PRO A 17 52.45 18.30 -16.08
CA PRO A 17 52.10 19.37 -15.14
C PRO A 17 53.24 20.38 -14.96
N GLU A 18 52.95 21.65 -15.23
CA GLU A 18 53.88 22.77 -15.10
C GLU A 18 53.93 23.29 -13.65
N ILE A 19 55.08 23.82 -13.23
CA ILE A 19 55.38 24.13 -11.83
C ILE A 19 55.11 25.61 -11.53
N ASP A 20 54.26 25.89 -10.55
CA ASP A 20 54.04 27.26 -10.06
C ASP A 20 55.21 27.77 -9.17
N PRO A 21 55.59 29.06 -9.29
CA PRO A 21 56.70 29.69 -8.57
C PRO A 21 56.38 30.01 -7.08
N PRO A 22 57.37 30.39 -6.25
CA PRO A 22 57.35 30.03 -4.83
C PRO A 22 56.47 30.88 -3.90
N PHE A 23 56.13 30.22 -2.80
CA PHE A 23 55.50 30.76 -1.59
C PHE A 23 56.15 32.07 -1.12
N SER A 24 55.34 33.13 -0.96
CA SER A 24 55.80 34.38 -0.35
C SER A 24 56.10 34.17 1.13
N THR A 25 57.39 34.11 1.46
CA THR A 25 57.87 34.08 2.84
C THR A 25 57.60 35.44 3.49
N ARG A 26 56.63 35.48 4.43
CA ARG A 26 56.73 36.38 5.58
C ARG A 26 57.59 35.69 6.63
N ASP A 27 58.50 36.44 7.22
CA ASP A 27 59.52 35.90 8.10
C ASP A 27 58.90 35.23 9.34
N PRO A 28 59.36 34.02 9.72
CA PRO A 28 58.96 33.40 10.96
C PRO A 28 59.66 34.10 12.14
N GLU A 29 58.89 34.74 13.00
CA GLU A 29 59.40 35.22 14.29
C GLU A 29 60.02 34.06 15.06
N ALA A 30 61.23 34.26 15.58
CA ALA A 30 62.18 33.17 15.79
C ALA A 30 61.70 32.11 16.80
N VAL A 31 61.50 30.88 16.32
CA VAL A 31 61.26 29.72 17.19
C VAL A 31 62.57 29.39 17.92
N PRO A 32 62.64 29.49 19.26
CA PRO A 32 63.88 29.26 19.98
C PRO A 32 64.31 27.78 19.92
N PRO A 33 65.63 27.50 19.88
CA PRO A 33 66.14 26.14 19.72
C PRO A 33 65.80 25.24 20.91
N PHE A 34 65.62 23.95 20.61
CA PHE A 34 65.26 22.91 21.57
C PHE A 34 66.37 22.69 22.61
N ARG A 35 66.07 22.94 23.90
CA ARG A 35 66.89 22.46 25.02
C ARG A 35 66.45 21.06 25.42
N PRO A 36 67.35 20.04 25.46
CA PRO A 36 67.00 18.71 25.94
C PRO A 36 66.57 18.74 27.42
N GLY A 37 65.39 18.16 27.71
CA GLY A 37 64.91 17.94 29.09
C GLY A 37 63.50 18.47 29.41
N GLU A 38 62.88 19.28 28.54
CA GLU A 38 61.55 19.85 28.82
C GLU A 38 60.40 18.88 28.46
N PRO A 39 59.40 18.65 29.35
CA PRO A 39 58.30 17.72 29.10
C PRO A 39 57.31 18.24 28.03
N ALA A 40 56.72 17.31 27.27
CA ALA A 40 55.91 17.63 26.10
C ALA A 40 54.57 18.31 26.44
N GLN A 41 54.51 19.63 26.32
CA GLN A 41 53.29 20.42 26.57
C GLN A 41 52.19 20.12 25.52
N PRO A 42 50.95 19.76 25.93
CA PRO A 42 49.89 19.33 25.00
C PRO A 42 49.40 20.44 24.05
N ALA A 43 49.61 21.71 24.38
CA ALA A 43 49.22 22.85 23.55
C ALA A 43 49.89 22.84 22.16
N ARG A 44 51.15 22.40 22.05
CA ARG A 44 51.86 22.31 20.75
C ARG A 44 51.22 21.28 19.80
N PHE A 45 50.78 20.14 20.34
CA PHE A 45 50.06 19.13 19.55
C PHE A 45 48.67 19.62 19.09
N ALA A 46 47.96 20.37 19.94
CA ALA A 46 46.68 20.98 19.57
C ALA A 46 46.82 22.01 18.43
N TYR A 47 47.88 22.83 18.47
CA TYR A 47 48.19 23.78 17.40
C TYR A 47 48.55 23.06 16.08
N LEU A 48 49.50 22.13 16.11
CA LEU A 48 49.89 21.37 14.92
C LEU A 48 48.74 20.58 14.30
N ARG A 49 47.87 19.95 15.12
CA ARG A 49 46.66 19.26 14.62
C ARG A 49 45.67 20.23 13.95
N ARG A 50 45.56 21.47 14.43
CA ARG A 50 44.70 22.50 13.80
C ARG A 50 45.28 23.02 12.49
N VAL A 51 46.59 23.15 12.37
CA VAL A 51 47.28 23.63 11.15
C VAL A 51 47.35 22.54 10.06
N LEU A 52 47.57 21.28 10.44
CA LEU A 52 47.75 20.16 9.52
C LEU A 52 46.44 19.42 9.16
N SER A 53 45.28 19.90 9.61
CA SER A 53 43.98 19.32 9.24
C SER A 53 43.59 19.76 7.83
N PRO A 54 43.40 18.85 6.85
CA PRO A 54 42.99 19.23 5.50
C PRO A 54 41.62 19.94 5.51
N ARG A 55 41.55 21.11 4.85
CA ARG A 55 40.26 21.73 4.52
C ARG A 55 39.61 20.96 3.37
N ASN A 56 38.49 20.32 3.65
CA ASN A 56 37.63 19.75 2.62
C ASN A 56 36.73 20.86 2.05
N ASP A 57 37.25 21.65 1.12
CA ASP A 57 36.56 22.80 0.50
C ASP A 57 35.47 22.39 -0.52
N SER A 58 34.76 21.29 -0.25
CA SER A 58 33.61 20.78 -1.01
C SER A 58 32.30 21.52 -0.72
N THR A 59 32.35 22.77 -0.25
CA THR A 59 31.19 23.56 0.18
C THR A 59 30.52 24.37 -0.94
N ALA A 60 30.86 24.10 -2.20
CA ALA A 60 30.17 24.66 -3.36
C ALA A 60 28.78 23.98 -3.56
N PRO A 61 27.64 24.70 -3.40
CA PRO A 61 26.33 24.07 -3.53
C PRO A 61 26.10 23.54 -4.95
N SER A 62 25.82 22.24 -5.07
CA SER A 62 25.53 21.54 -6.33
C SER A 62 24.56 22.31 -7.23
N LYS A 63 24.72 22.23 -8.56
CA LYS A 63 23.78 22.82 -9.53
C LYS A 63 22.33 22.39 -9.24
N ARG A 64 22.10 21.17 -8.75
CA ARG A 64 20.77 20.66 -8.33
C ARG A 64 20.19 21.38 -7.09
N SER A 65 20.99 21.76 -6.09
CA SER A 65 20.46 22.48 -4.92
C SER A 65 20.19 23.95 -5.25
N ARG A 66 21.05 24.58 -6.07
CA ARG A 66 20.79 25.93 -6.63
C ARG A 66 19.53 25.96 -7.51
N LEU A 67 19.25 24.89 -8.28
CA LEU A 67 18.00 24.78 -9.06
C LEU A 67 16.77 24.62 -8.14
N ARG A 68 16.83 23.72 -7.13
CA ARG A 68 15.76 23.57 -6.13
C ARG A 68 15.48 24.86 -5.36
N ALA A 69 16.48 25.72 -5.14
CA ALA A 69 16.31 27.02 -4.49
C ALA A 69 15.62 28.09 -5.38
N ARG A 70 15.60 27.90 -6.70
CA ARG A 70 14.94 28.80 -7.67
C ARG A 70 13.52 28.37 -8.07
N LEU A 71 13.08 27.16 -7.70
CA LEU A 71 11.69 26.76 -7.89
C LEU A 71 10.77 27.57 -6.94
N PRO A 72 9.66 28.14 -7.43
CA PRO A 72 8.73 28.87 -6.58
C PRO A 72 8.15 27.92 -5.53
N LYS A 73 8.36 28.24 -4.25
CA LYS A 73 7.80 27.48 -3.13
C LYS A 73 6.29 27.73 -3.03
N PHE A 74 5.52 27.04 -3.85
CA PHE A 74 4.08 26.79 -3.62
C PHE A 74 3.85 25.84 -2.42
N ARG A 75 4.63 26.03 -1.34
CA ARG A 75 4.34 25.45 -0.03
C ARG A 75 3.31 26.38 0.61
N ALA A 76 2.04 25.95 0.57
CA ALA A 76 1.00 26.55 1.39
C ALA A 76 1.47 26.67 2.85
N PRO A 77 1.02 27.68 3.63
CA PRO A 77 1.39 27.82 5.04
C PRO A 77 1.22 26.49 5.79
N ASN A 78 2.12 26.21 6.73
CA ASN A 78 1.95 25.07 7.62
C ASN A 78 0.55 25.18 8.26
N PRO A 79 -0.28 24.13 8.22
CA PRO A 79 -1.61 24.20 8.79
C PRO A 79 -1.51 24.42 10.31
N PRO A 80 -2.50 25.09 10.93
CA PRO A 80 -2.57 25.14 12.38
C PRO A 80 -2.68 23.73 12.96
N ASP A 81 -2.03 23.47 14.10
CA ASP A 81 -1.99 22.13 14.72
C ASP A 81 -3.36 21.62 15.16
N ARG A 82 -4.34 22.53 15.33
CA ARG A 82 -5.74 22.22 15.63
C ARG A 82 -6.66 23.04 14.70
N PRO A 83 -6.92 22.56 13.46
CA PRO A 83 -7.76 23.27 12.50
C PRO A 83 -9.23 23.30 12.95
N THR A 84 -9.94 24.38 12.63
CA THR A 84 -11.41 24.39 12.76
C THR A 84 -12.03 23.34 11.84
N PHE A 85 -13.15 22.72 12.21
CA PHE A 85 -13.83 21.70 11.39
C PHE A 85 -14.01 22.11 9.90
N LYS A 86 -14.37 23.37 9.63
CA LYS A 86 -14.51 23.91 8.27
C LYS A 86 -13.18 24.00 7.49
N GLN A 87 -12.06 24.16 8.17
CA GLN A 87 -10.71 24.14 7.57
C GLN A 87 -10.23 22.69 7.32
N TRP A 88 -10.47 21.80 8.29
CA TRP A 88 -10.21 20.36 8.16
C TRP A 88 -10.98 19.77 6.98
N LEU A 89 -12.30 19.96 6.93
CA LEU A 89 -13.16 19.44 5.87
C LEU A 89 -12.74 20.00 4.50
N ARG A 90 -12.47 21.31 4.38
CA ARG A 90 -11.95 21.91 3.14
C ARG A 90 -10.61 21.32 2.68
N ARG A 91 -9.82 20.70 3.56
CA ARG A 91 -8.55 20.04 3.22
C ARG A 91 -8.74 18.56 2.86
N CYS A 92 -9.59 17.84 3.60
CA CYS A 92 -9.79 16.39 3.46
C CYS A 92 -11.02 15.97 2.64
N TRP A 93 -11.80 16.91 2.09
CA TRP A 93 -13.03 16.59 1.32
C TRP A 93 -12.77 15.70 0.10
N LEU A 94 -11.61 15.84 -0.57
CA LEU A 94 -11.25 14.96 -1.69
C LEU A 94 -11.03 13.52 -1.21
N ASP A 95 -10.36 13.33 -0.07
CA ASP A 95 -10.14 12.00 0.52
C ASP A 95 -11.45 11.34 0.95
N ILE A 96 -12.33 12.12 1.58
CA ILE A 96 -13.66 11.67 2.01
C ILE A 96 -14.52 11.34 0.78
N LEU A 97 -14.50 12.20 -0.24
CA LEU A 97 -15.28 12.01 -1.48
C LEU A 97 -14.83 10.78 -2.26
N THR A 98 -13.51 10.54 -2.41
CA THR A 98 -13.01 9.35 -3.11
C THR A 98 -13.27 8.07 -2.32
N GLN A 99 -13.17 8.08 -0.99
CA GLN A 99 -13.54 6.94 -0.15
C GLN A 99 -15.04 6.61 -0.27
N LEU A 100 -15.91 7.62 -0.17
CA LEU A 100 -17.36 7.45 -0.37
C LEU A 100 -17.68 6.96 -1.78
N LEU A 101 -17.00 7.46 -2.82
CA LEU A 101 -17.16 7.01 -4.19
C LEU A 101 -16.72 5.55 -4.35
N CYS A 102 -15.56 5.15 -3.83
CA CYS A 102 -15.11 3.74 -3.87
C CYS A 102 -16.09 2.79 -3.18
N ILE A 103 -16.62 3.16 -2.01
CA ILE A 103 -17.61 2.37 -1.27
C ILE A 103 -18.94 2.31 -2.03
N LEU A 104 -19.41 3.44 -2.57
CA LEU A 104 -20.64 3.51 -3.38
C LEU A 104 -20.52 2.66 -4.66
N THR A 105 -19.39 2.75 -5.37
CA THR A 105 -19.11 1.91 -6.54
C THR A 105 -19.07 0.43 -6.16
N ALA A 106 -18.41 0.05 -5.07
CA ALA A 106 -18.39 -1.34 -4.59
C ALA A 106 -19.79 -1.87 -4.24
N PHE A 107 -20.64 -1.03 -3.63
CA PHE A 107 -22.02 -1.37 -3.28
C PHE A 107 -22.95 -1.46 -4.50
N ILE A 108 -22.85 -0.52 -5.46
CA ILE A 108 -23.56 -0.60 -6.74
C ILE A 108 -23.18 -1.88 -7.47
N ILE A 109 -21.88 -2.18 -7.56
CA ILE A 109 -21.35 -3.41 -8.17
C ILE A 109 -21.95 -4.66 -7.50
N TYR A 110 -22.03 -4.72 -6.17
CA TYR A 110 -22.66 -5.84 -5.45
C TYR A 110 -24.15 -6.01 -5.80
N LEU A 111 -24.89 -4.91 -5.92
CA LEU A 111 -26.33 -4.95 -6.19
C LEU A 111 -26.66 -5.27 -7.67
N THR A 112 -26.00 -4.62 -8.62
CA THR A 112 -26.44 -4.63 -10.03
C THR A 112 -25.78 -5.72 -10.89
N VAL A 113 -24.61 -6.22 -10.50
CA VAL A 113 -23.82 -7.12 -11.35
C VAL A 113 -24.04 -8.59 -10.94
N PRO A 114 -24.55 -9.47 -11.83
CA PRO A 114 -24.56 -10.91 -11.58
C PRO A 114 -23.12 -11.49 -11.62
N PRO A 115 -22.85 -12.66 -11.02
CA PRO A 115 -21.54 -13.30 -11.15
C PRO A 115 -21.20 -13.53 -12.63
N LEU A 116 -20.03 -13.05 -13.08
CA LEU A 116 -19.62 -13.11 -14.49
C LEU A 116 -19.24 -14.52 -14.92
N LEU A 117 -18.77 -15.35 -13.98
CA LEU A 117 -18.47 -16.75 -14.18
C LEU A 117 -19.60 -17.61 -13.60
N THR A 118 -20.41 -18.18 -14.50
CA THR A 118 -21.52 -19.09 -14.16
C THR A 118 -20.98 -20.45 -13.73
N HIS A 119 -21.19 -20.80 -12.45
CA HIS A 119 -20.79 -22.10 -11.91
C HIS A 119 -21.82 -23.17 -12.27
N TYR A 120 -21.48 -24.02 -13.23
CA TYR A 120 -22.26 -25.20 -13.60
C TYR A 120 -22.16 -26.30 -12.53
N PHE A 121 -23.24 -27.05 -12.31
CA PHE A 121 -23.26 -28.18 -11.40
C PHE A 121 -23.96 -29.42 -12.01
N PRO A 122 -23.57 -30.64 -11.62
CA PRO A 122 -24.18 -31.86 -12.12
C PRO A 122 -25.48 -32.18 -11.36
N LEU A 123 -26.52 -32.60 -12.08
CA LEU A 123 -27.72 -33.20 -11.48
C LEU A 123 -27.99 -34.59 -12.06
N TYR A 124 -28.33 -35.52 -11.17
CA TYR A 124 -28.75 -36.89 -11.48
C TYR A 124 -29.48 -37.49 -10.27
N PRO A 125 -30.30 -38.54 -10.44
CA PRO A 125 -30.92 -39.27 -9.34
C PRO A 125 -29.88 -39.77 -8.34
N GLY A 126 -30.07 -39.46 -7.05
CA GLY A 126 -29.13 -39.84 -5.99
C GLY A 126 -27.99 -38.85 -5.72
N ILE A 127 -27.93 -37.68 -6.37
CA ILE A 127 -26.87 -36.66 -6.17
C ILE A 127 -26.48 -36.43 -4.70
N TYR A 128 -27.45 -36.38 -3.79
CA TYR A 128 -27.26 -36.16 -2.34
C TYR A 128 -26.40 -37.19 -1.62
N SER A 129 -26.30 -38.44 -2.10
CA SER A 129 -25.45 -39.47 -1.48
C SER A 129 -23.99 -39.44 -1.95
N THR A 130 -23.68 -38.62 -2.95
CA THR A 130 -22.34 -38.56 -3.55
C THR A 130 -21.42 -37.58 -2.82
N PRO A 131 -20.08 -37.73 -2.90
CA PRO A 131 -19.14 -36.81 -2.26
C PRO A 131 -19.33 -35.33 -2.66
N TRP A 132 -19.77 -35.06 -3.89
CA TRP A 132 -20.08 -33.70 -4.34
C TRP A 132 -21.39 -33.18 -3.72
N GLY A 133 -22.45 -34.00 -3.69
CA GLY A 133 -23.73 -33.63 -3.10
C GLY A 133 -23.65 -33.42 -1.59
N LEU A 134 -22.95 -34.30 -0.87
CA LEU A 134 -22.69 -34.17 0.57
C LEU A 134 -21.91 -32.88 0.90
N LYS A 135 -21.02 -32.44 0.02
CA LYS A 135 -20.25 -31.19 0.20
C LYS A 135 -21.09 -29.92 0.00
N HIS A 136 -22.09 -29.94 -0.90
CA HIS A 136 -22.86 -28.75 -1.28
C HIS A 136 -24.33 -28.76 -0.81
N GLY A 137 -24.77 -29.84 -0.17
CA GLY A 137 -26.09 -30.02 0.44
C GLY A 137 -26.08 -29.95 1.97
N GLN A 138 -25.10 -29.29 2.59
CA GLN A 138 -25.14 -28.98 4.02
C GLN A 138 -26.35 -28.07 4.33
N PRO A 139 -26.97 -28.16 5.51
CA PRO A 139 -28.10 -27.30 5.84
C PRO A 139 -27.70 -25.82 5.82
N TYR A 140 -28.62 -24.96 5.38
CA TYR A 140 -28.47 -23.52 5.49
C TYR A 140 -28.61 -23.11 6.97
N ILE A 141 -27.59 -22.41 7.48
CA ILE A 141 -27.52 -21.90 8.85
C ILE A 141 -27.31 -20.39 8.76
N ASN A 142 -28.10 -19.62 9.51
CA ASN A 142 -28.02 -18.16 9.53
C ASN A 142 -26.68 -17.68 10.13
N GLU A 143 -26.20 -16.56 9.62
CA GLU A 143 -24.97 -15.91 10.08
C GLU A 143 -25.14 -15.30 11.49
N TYR A 144 -24.28 -15.68 12.43
CA TYR A 144 -24.33 -15.21 13.83
C TYR A 144 -23.98 -13.72 13.99
N ILE A 145 -23.13 -13.18 13.13
CA ILE A 145 -22.68 -11.78 13.14
C ILE A 145 -22.74 -11.27 11.71
N ASN A 146 -23.74 -10.45 11.39
CA ASN A 146 -23.91 -9.91 10.04
C ASN A 146 -22.60 -9.26 9.54
N THR A 147 -22.26 -9.49 8.27
CA THR A 147 -21.09 -8.92 7.58
C THR A 147 -20.90 -7.41 7.88
N THR A 148 -21.99 -6.63 7.90
CA THR A 148 -21.98 -5.19 8.24
C THR A 148 -21.48 -4.90 9.65
N TRP A 149 -21.87 -5.69 10.65
CA TRP A 149 -21.38 -5.56 12.04
C TRP A 149 -19.91 -5.95 12.15
N SER A 150 -19.49 -7.01 11.47
CA SER A 150 -18.07 -7.40 11.41
C SER A 150 -17.21 -6.30 10.78
N ALA A 151 -17.71 -5.64 9.73
CA ALA A 151 -17.03 -4.49 9.11
C ALA A 151 -17.01 -3.27 10.03
N ALA A 152 -18.13 -2.96 10.72
CA ALA A 152 -18.20 -1.86 11.67
C ALA A 152 -17.20 -2.03 12.83
N ILE A 153 -17.12 -3.22 13.43
CA ILE A 153 -16.13 -3.55 14.48
C ILE A 153 -14.70 -3.40 13.94
N SER A 154 -14.44 -3.90 12.72
CA SER A 154 -13.12 -3.81 12.07
C SER A 154 -12.73 -2.39 11.65
N PHE A 155 -13.65 -1.43 11.62
CA PHE A 155 -13.35 -0.01 11.52
C PHE A 155 -13.17 0.63 12.90
N ILE A 156 -14.17 0.49 13.77
CA ILE A 156 -14.27 1.20 15.05
C ILE A 156 -13.11 0.85 15.98
N VAL A 157 -12.73 -0.43 16.09
CA VAL A 157 -11.67 -0.85 17.02
C VAL A 157 -10.29 -0.29 16.58
N PRO A 158 -9.82 -0.48 15.33
CA PRO A 158 -8.64 0.22 14.81
C PRO A 158 -8.70 1.75 14.93
N PHE A 159 -9.84 2.38 14.61
CA PHE A 159 -10.02 3.83 14.68
C PHE A 159 -9.82 4.37 16.09
N LEU A 160 -10.44 3.75 17.10
CA LEU A 160 -10.29 4.14 18.50
C LEU A 160 -8.85 3.94 19.00
N ILE A 161 -8.19 2.85 18.60
CA ILE A 161 -6.79 2.59 18.98
C ILE A 161 -5.84 3.61 18.33
N MET A 162 -6.03 3.96 17.05
CA MET A 162 -5.23 4.99 16.36
C MET A 162 -5.41 6.38 17.00
N LEU A 163 -6.64 6.76 17.35
CA LEU A 163 -6.90 8.01 18.06
C LEU A 163 -6.27 8.01 19.47
N ALA A 164 -6.35 6.91 20.21
CA ALA A 164 -5.72 6.78 21.52
C ALA A 164 -4.19 6.89 21.42
N VAL A 165 -3.56 6.19 20.47
CA VAL A 165 -2.10 6.25 20.24
C VAL A 165 -1.67 7.66 19.82
N SER A 166 -2.34 8.24 18.83
CA SER A 166 -2.02 9.57 18.31
C SER A 166 -2.28 10.71 19.30
N GLY A 167 -3.26 10.55 20.20
CA GLY A 167 -3.58 11.52 21.24
C GLY A 167 -2.63 11.43 22.43
N TRP A 168 -2.39 10.21 22.95
CA TRP A 168 -1.68 9.99 24.20
C TRP A 168 -0.15 9.97 24.06
N TRP A 169 0.41 9.34 23.02
CA TRP A 169 1.86 9.28 22.81
C TRP A 169 2.38 10.44 21.94
N PHE A 170 1.66 10.79 20.87
CA PHE A 170 2.16 11.74 19.85
C PHE A 170 1.54 13.14 19.94
N ASN A 171 0.43 13.31 20.68
CA ASN A 171 -0.31 14.57 20.91
C ASN A 171 -0.49 15.44 19.64
N SER A 172 -0.67 14.80 18.47
CA SER A 172 -0.67 15.46 17.16
C SER A 172 -1.94 15.14 16.39
N PHE A 173 -2.76 16.15 16.13
CA PHE A 173 -4.02 16.00 15.39
C PHE A 173 -3.79 15.52 13.94
N TRP A 174 -2.77 16.05 13.27
CA TRP A 174 -2.49 15.73 11.88
C TRP A 174 -2.04 14.29 11.67
N ASP A 175 -1.42 13.68 12.69
CA ASP A 175 -1.01 12.28 12.67
C ASP A 175 -2.21 11.34 12.80
N GLY A 176 -3.10 11.58 13.77
CA GLY A 176 -4.33 10.83 13.96
C GLY A 176 -5.28 10.98 12.77
N ASN A 177 -5.36 12.18 12.19
CA ASN A 177 -6.08 12.40 10.94
C ASN A 177 -5.51 11.56 9.79
N ALA A 178 -4.19 11.52 9.62
CA ALA A 178 -3.56 10.71 8.59
C ALA A 178 -3.80 9.21 8.80
N ALA A 179 -3.77 8.73 10.05
CA ALA A 179 -4.10 7.35 10.41
C ALA A 179 -5.56 7.01 10.06
N CYS A 180 -6.52 7.85 10.47
CA CYS A 180 -7.95 7.62 10.20
C CYS A 180 -8.31 7.69 8.71
N ILE A 181 -7.71 8.62 7.95
CA ILE A 181 -7.88 8.68 6.49
C ILE A 181 -7.25 7.45 5.81
N GLY A 182 -6.08 6.99 6.28
CA GLY A 182 -5.44 5.76 5.79
C GLY A 182 -6.28 4.51 6.05
N LEU A 183 -6.86 4.38 7.25
CA LEU A 183 -7.78 3.29 7.61
C LEU A 183 -9.04 3.29 6.74
N GLY A 184 -9.60 4.48 6.48
CA GLY A 184 -10.73 4.65 5.54
C GLY A 184 -10.39 4.18 4.13
N TYR A 185 -9.21 4.55 3.60
CA TYR A 185 -8.74 4.04 2.31
C TYR A 185 -8.48 2.53 2.30
N ALA A 186 -7.91 1.96 3.36
CA ALA A 186 -7.67 0.53 3.46
C ALA A 186 -8.98 -0.28 3.37
N LEU A 187 -10.02 0.15 4.09
CA LEU A 187 -11.35 -0.49 4.05
C LEU A 187 -12.10 -0.20 2.75
N ALA A 188 -12.05 1.01 2.20
CA ALA A 188 -12.72 1.36 0.94
C ALA A 188 -12.13 0.58 -0.25
N THR A 189 -10.81 0.48 -0.33
CA THR A 189 -10.13 -0.29 -1.38
C THR A 189 -10.33 -1.80 -1.21
N ALA A 190 -10.23 -2.32 0.01
CA ALA A 190 -10.53 -3.74 0.29
C ALA A 190 -11.97 -4.11 -0.09
N THR A 191 -12.95 -3.26 0.23
CA THR A 191 -14.37 -3.48 -0.14
C THR A 191 -14.59 -3.47 -1.65
N LEU A 192 -13.89 -2.61 -2.38
CA LEU A 192 -13.92 -2.57 -3.84
C LEU A 192 -13.30 -3.83 -4.47
N PHE A 193 -12.09 -4.21 -4.05
CA PHE A 193 -11.44 -5.45 -4.50
C PHE A 193 -12.26 -6.69 -4.14
N GLN A 194 -12.84 -6.75 -2.93
CA GLN A 194 -13.75 -7.81 -2.51
C GLN A 194 -14.93 -7.96 -3.47
N SER A 195 -15.60 -6.85 -3.81
CA SER A 195 -16.78 -6.86 -4.69
C SER A 195 -16.41 -7.32 -6.11
N LEU A 196 -15.26 -6.87 -6.63
CA LEU A 196 -14.72 -7.34 -7.91
C LEU A 196 -14.42 -8.85 -7.89
N ILE A 197 -13.68 -9.34 -6.89
CA ILE A 197 -13.29 -10.77 -6.82
C ILE A 197 -14.53 -11.67 -6.60
N LYS A 198 -15.55 -11.22 -5.87
CA LYS A 198 -16.84 -11.95 -5.73
C LYS A 198 -17.53 -12.19 -7.07
N ILE A 199 -17.44 -11.25 -8.00
CA ILE A 199 -18.07 -11.33 -9.32
C ILE A 199 -17.20 -12.10 -10.33
N PHE A 200 -15.87 -11.98 -10.23
CA PHE A 200 -14.94 -12.71 -11.10
C PHE A 200 -14.81 -14.18 -10.72
N ILE A 201 -14.49 -14.52 -9.47
CA ILE A 201 -14.23 -15.92 -9.08
C ILE A 201 -15.52 -16.62 -8.65
N GLY A 202 -16.28 -16.00 -7.74
CA GLY A 202 -17.48 -16.59 -7.15
C GLY A 202 -17.23 -17.97 -6.50
N GLY A 203 -18.24 -18.82 -6.52
CA GLY A 203 -18.15 -20.24 -6.15
C GLY A 203 -19.33 -20.69 -5.29
N LEU A 204 -19.73 -21.95 -5.45
CA LEU A 204 -20.88 -22.55 -4.74
C LEU A 204 -20.58 -22.71 -3.24
N ARG A 205 -21.44 -22.15 -2.38
CA ARG A 205 -21.41 -22.37 -0.92
C ARG A 205 -21.76 -23.82 -0.56
N PRO A 206 -21.33 -24.35 0.59
CA PRO A 206 -21.62 -25.72 1.01
C PRO A 206 -23.12 -26.02 1.28
N HIS A 207 -23.97 -24.99 1.29
CA HIS A 207 -25.44 -25.08 1.39
C HIS A 207 -26.18 -24.69 0.09
N PHE A 208 -25.48 -24.64 -1.04
CA PHE A 208 -26.07 -24.25 -2.33
C PHE A 208 -27.18 -25.22 -2.77
N LEU A 209 -26.96 -26.53 -2.67
CA LEU A 209 -27.90 -27.55 -3.16
C LEU A 209 -29.19 -27.61 -2.31
N SER A 210 -29.09 -27.37 -1.00
CA SER A 210 -30.26 -27.31 -0.10
C SER A 210 -31.13 -26.07 -0.35
N LEU A 211 -30.51 -24.93 -0.73
CA LEU A 211 -31.25 -23.73 -1.14
C LEU A 211 -31.81 -23.85 -2.56
N CYS A 212 -31.07 -24.47 -3.46
CA CYS A 212 -31.49 -24.68 -4.85
C CYS A 212 -32.76 -25.55 -4.93
N ASN A 213 -32.84 -26.61 -4.13
CA ASN A 213 -33.94 -27.60 -4.13
C ASN A 213 -34.43 -27.99 -5.55
N PRO A 214 -33.53 -28.51 -6.41
CA PRO A 214 -33.83 -28.76 -7.80
C PRO A 214 -34.81 -29.94 -7.96
N PRO A 215 -35.75 -29.90 -8.92
CA PRO A 215 -36.54 -31.08 -9.28
C PRO A 215 -35.63 -32.17 -9.85
N ILE A 216 -35.87 -33.42 -9.48
CA ILE A 216 -35.14 -34.60 -9.96
C ILE A 216 -36.17 -35.60 -10.53
N PRO A 217 -36.11 -35.96 -11.83
CA PRO A 217 -35.29 -35.33 -12.87
C PRO A 217 -35.70 -33.87 -13.14
N PRO A 218 -34.76 -32.99 -13.51
CA PRO A 218 -35.08 -31.60 -13.88
C PRO A 218 -35.73 -31.54 -15.27
N ALA A 219 -36.76 -30.70 -15.42
CA ALA A 219 -37.62 -30.67 -16.61
C ALA A 219 -37.05 -29.90 -17.82
N TYR A 220 -36.03 -29.07 -17.61
CA TYR A 220 -35.40 -28.21 -18.63
C TYR A 220 -33.99 -27.80 -18.19
N GLY A 221 -33.28 -27.01 -19.02
CA GLY A 221 -32.03 -26.33 -18.64
C GLY A 221 -30.76 -27.16 -18.72
N ALA A 222 -30.77 -28.31 -19.40
CA ALA A 222 -29.58 -29.12 -19.63
C ALA A 222 -28.63 -28.43 -20.62
N ILE A 223 -27.41 -28.11 -20.19
CA ILE A 223 -26.42 -27.35 -20.99
C ILE A 223 -25.41 -28.27 -21.68
N GLY A 224 -25.22 -29.49 -21.16
CA GLY A 224 -24.43 -30.53 -21.81
C GLY A 224 -24.66 -31.89 -21.17
N GLN A 225 -24.69 -32.94 -21.99
CA GLN A 225 -24.77 -34.33 -21.55
C GLN A 225 -23.37 -34.96 -21.62
N ALA A 226 -22.81 -35.31 -20.46
CA ALA A 226 -21.62 -36.16 -20.37
C ALA A 226 -22.05 -37.57 -19.91
N PRO A 227 -21.32 -38.64 -20.26
CA PRO A 227 -21.64 -39.98 -19.78
C PRO A 227 -21.58 -40.02 -18.24
N GLY A 228 -22.75 -40.16 -17.60
CA GLY A 228 -22.92 -40.21 -16.14
C GLY A 228 -23.40 -38.92 -15.47
N ALA A 229 -23.40 -37.76 -16.13
CA ALA A 229 -23.92 -36.51 -15.54
C ALA A 229 -24.38 -35.48 -16.59
N ILE A 230 -25.47 -34.78 -16.28
CA ILE A 230 -25.96 -33.63 -17.06
C ILE A 230 -25.70 -32.36 -16.25
N TRP A 231 -25.23 -31.31 -16.93
CA TRP A 231 -24.82 -30.05 -16.31
C TRP A 231 -25.90 -28.96 -16.44
N TYR A 232 -26.11 -28.22 -15.35
CA TYR A 232 -27.15 -27.20 -15.20
C TYR A 232 -26.58 -25.91 -14.57
N THR A 233 -27.26 -24.80 -14.83
CA THR A 233 -27.11 -23.51 -14.11
C THR A 233 -28.15 -23.40 -12.99
N ALA A 234 -28.11 -22.29 -12.23
CA ALA A 234 -29.05 -22.00 -11.15
C ALA A 234 -30.52 -21.84 -11.59
N ASP A 235 -30.79 -21.72 -12.89
CA ASP A 235 -32.13 -21.47 -13.45
C ASP A 235 -33.10 -22.66 -13.31
N VAL A 236 -32.61 -23.84 -12.89
CA VAL A 236 -33.44 -25.01 -12.54
C VAL A 236 -33.79 -25.09 -11.05
N CYS A 237 -33.26 -24.18 -10.23
CA CYS A 237 -33.54 -24.12 -8.80
C CYS A 237 -34.95 -23.55 -8.51
N ARG A 238 -35.53 -23.95 -7.39
CA ARG A 238 -36.85 -23.50 -6.90
C ARG A 238 -36.79 -22.55 -5.70
N GLY A 239 -35.59 -22.31 -5.15
CA GLY A 239 -35.38 -21.36 -4.06
C GLY A 239 -35.43 -19.89 -4.48
N ASP A 240 -35.36 -18.99 -3.51
CA ASP A 240 -35.29 -17.54 -3.72
C ASP A 240 -34.02 -17.16 -4.53
N PRO A 241 -34.16 -16.50 -5.71
CA PRO A 241 -33.01 -16.10 -6.53
C PRO A 241 -32.04 -15.14 -5.82
N HIS A 242 -32.49 -14.36 -4.83
CA HIS A 242 -31.58 -13.49 -4.07
C HIS A 242 -30.62 -14.30 -3.20
N ILE A 243 -31.16 -15.19 -2.36
CA ILE A 243 -30.36 -16.06 -1.48
C ILE A 243 -29.52 -17.03 -2.32
N LEU A 244 -30.05 -17.49 -3.46
CA LEU A 244 -29.32 -18.34 -4.41
C LEU A 244 -28.12 -17.62 -5.05
N ARG A 245 -28.26 -16.34 -5.43
CA ARG A 245 -27.14 -15.52 -5.92
C ARG A 245 -26.06 -15.35 -4.85
N GLU A 246 -26.44 -15.13 -3.59
CA GLU A 246 -25.47 -15.09 -2.49
C GLU A 246 -24.78 -16.45 -2.27
N ALA A 247 -25.51 -17.55 -2.43
CA ALA A 247 -24.98 -18.91 -2.37
C ALA A 247 -24.02 -19.26 -3.54
N GLN A 248 -24.02 -18.49 -4.63
CA GLN A 248 -23.01 -18.54 -5.69
C GLN A 248 -21.82 -17.59 -5.46
N MET A 249 -21.89 -16.69 -4.47
CA MET A 249 -20.85 -15.70 -4.15
C MET A 249 -20.14 -16.03 -2.82
N SER A 250 -19.59 -17.24 -2.71
CA SER A 250 -18.87 -17.71 -1.51
C SER A 250 -17.54 -16.97 -1.26
N PHE A 251 -16.66 -16.89 -2.27
CA PHE A 251 -15.32 -16.31 -2.13
C PHE A 251 -15.25 -14.85 -2.62
N PRO A 252 -14.44 -13.99 -1.99
CA PRO A 252 -13.87 -14.12 -0.63
C PRO A 252 -14.92 -13.85 0.48
N SER A 253 -14.60 -14.20 1.72
CA SER A 253 -15.41 -13.89 2.91
C SER A 253 -15.33 -12.40 3.28
N GLY A 254 -16.47 -11.80 3.62
CA GLY A 254 -16.56 -10.38 3.98
C GLY A 254 -15.88 -10.05 5.31
N HIS A 255 -16.14 -10.86 6.33
CA HIS A 255 -15.59 -10.71 7.69
C HIS A 255 -14.07 -10.80 7.68
N ALA A 256 -13.53 -11.79 6.98
CA ALA A 256 -12.09 -11.99 6.84
C ALA A 256 -11.42 -10.81 6.10
N CYS A 257 -12.03 -10.31 5.03
CA CYS A 257 -11.51 -9.17 4.27
C CYS A 257 -11.55 -7.87 5.08
N ALA A 258 -12.68 -7.58 5.74
CA ALA A 258 -12.84 -6.39 6.57
C ALA A 258 -11.90 -6.41 7.80
N ALA A 259 -11.78 -7.56 8.48
CA ALA A 259 -10.87 -7.72 9.60
C ALA A 259 -9.40 -7.58 9.15
N PHE A 260 -9.02 -8.19 8.03
CA PHE A 260 -7.67 -8.05 7.48
C PHE A 260 -7.36 -6.60 7.09
N ALA A 261 -8.28 -5.89 6.44
CA ALA A 261 -8.10 -4.49 6.07
C ALA A 261 -7.96 -3.57 7.30
N GLY A 262 -8.85 -3.72 8.29
CA GLY A 262 -8.85 -2.90 9.50
C GLY A 262 -7.69 -3.19 10.45
N PHE A 263 -7.58 -4.44 10.92
CA PHE A 263 -6.55 -4.84 11.88
C PHE A 263 -5.16 -4.99 11.24
N GLY A 264 -5.08 -5.32 9.95
CA GLY A 264 -3.81 -5.30 9.20
C GLY A 264 -3.27 -3.88 9.05
N PHE A 265 -4.12 -2.91 8.70
CA PHE A 265 -3.70 -1.50 8.68
C PHE A 265 -3.34 -0.98 10.08
N LEU A 266 -4.02 -1.42 11.14
CA LEU A 266 -3.61 -1.15 12.53
C LEU A 266 -2.23 -1.71 12.85
N ALA A 267 -1.94 -2.96 12.50
CA ALA A 267 -0.63 -3.58 12.75
C ALA A 267 0.50 -2.83 12.01
N LEU A 268 0.25 -2.40 10.76
CA LEU A 268 1.18 -1.58 9.98
C LEU A 268 1.38 -0.19 10.60
N TYR A 269 0.31 0.47 11.05
CA TYR A 269 0.38 1.76 11.76
C TYR A 269 1.21 1.64 13.05
N LEU A 270 0.93 0.64 13.90
CA LEU A 270 1.65 0.41 15.14
C LEU A 270 3.14 0.11 14.88
N ASN A 271 3.47 -0.71 13.89
CA ASN A 271 4.86 -0.96 13.51
C ASN A 271 5.56 0.32 13.03
N ALA A 272 4.90 1.14 12.19
CA ALA A 272 5.45 2.41 11.70
C ALA A 272 5.61 3.48 12.80
N LYS A 273 4.93 3.32 13.94
CA LYS A 273 4.99 4.24 15.09
C LYS A 273 5.96 3.82 16.19
N PHE A 274 6.06 2.52 16.45
CA PHE A 274 6.88 1.96 17.53
C PHE A 274 8.14 1.22 17.05
N GLY A 275 8.35 1.08 15.74
CA GLY A 275 9.58 0.54 15.16
C GLY A 275 9.80 -0.96 15.37
N VAL A 276 8.73 -1.73 15.63
CA VAL A 276 8.79 -3.12 16.14
C VAL A 276 9.58 -4.07 15.24
N PHE A 277 9.59 -3.85 13.92
CA PHE A 277 10.36 -4.62 12.94
C PHE A 277 11.49 -3.80 12.27
N GLY A 278 11.96 -2.73 12.90
CA GLY A 278 13.12 -1.96 12.46
C GLY A 278 14.41 -2.48 13.11
N HIS A 279 15.37 -2.92 12.29
CA HIS A 279 16.68 -3.41 12.74
C HIS A 279 17.81 -2.87 11.86
#